data_AF-A0A0G3GL20-F1
#
_entry.id   AF-A0A0G3GL20-F1
#
_cell.length_a   1.000
_cell.length_b   1.000
_cell.length_c   1.000
_cell.angle_alpha   90.00
_cell.angle_beta   90.00
_cell.angle_gamma   90.00
#
_symmetry.space_group_name_H-M   'P 1'
#
loop_
_entity.id
_entity.type
_entity.pdbx_description
1 polymer ?
#
loop_
_entity_poly.entity_id
_entity_poly.type
_entity_poly.pdbx_seq_one_letter_code
_entity_poly.pdbx_strand_id
1 'polypeptide(L)'
;MARARSMRAGDPLREESFAKELGVSRSPIRRGFALLAELGLAVKEPNRGYFLTADARGIDSGKLPLEVDPFEDFYLRVVDDVLRGDIPTTFFEAELMRKYAVPRGQLLKVLSRLANEAMVERKPGQGWEINSFLHDSKAHIQSYRFRMAIEPAALLEPGYVVDKVAFAKARTAQQQLLDGDIFKLSRSQLFQIGAQLHELIVRCSGNAFFLEAIRRQNQLRRFMAYKANVDRPRLINQCKEHIQLLDLIESGQREAAADFLRNHLDVVGRQKTEKEARDELEHQRSLEVSARR
;
A
#
# COMPACT_ATOMS: atom_id res chain seq x y z
N MET A 1 1.62 23.10 -5.28
CA MET A 1 2.46 23.64 -6.38
C MET A 1 1.72 24.59 -7.31
N ALA A 2 0.65 24.19 -8.03
CA ALA A 2 -0.06 25.12 -8.93
C ALA A 2 -0.57 26.39 -8.22
N ARG A 3 -1.10 26.25 -6.99
CA ARG A 3 -1.43 27.37 -6.09
C ARG A 3 -0.22 28.23 -5.72
N ALA A 4 0.88 27.60 -5.33
CA ALA A 4 2.13 28.28 -4.97
C ALA A 4 2.71 29.08 -6.16
N ARG A 5 2.55 28.53 -7.37
CA ARG A 5 2.89 29.18 -8.64
C ARG A 5 1.84 30.20 -9.11
N SER A 6 0.76 30.40 -8.34
CA SER A 6 -0.35 31.31 -8.67
C SER A 6 -0.88 31.14 -10.10
N MET A 7 -0.93 29.89 -10.56
CA MET A 7 -1.36 29.57 -11.93
C MET A 7 -2.84 29.91 -12.15
N ARG A 8 -3.16 30.40 -13.34
CA ARG A 8 -4.49 30.81 -13.77
C ARG A 8 -5.14 29.75 -14.65
N ALA A 9 -6.45 29.88 -14.87
CA ALA A 9 -7.16 29.12 -15.88
C ALA A 9 -6.47 29.28 -17.25
N GLY A 10 -6.28 28.16 -17.96
CA GLY A 10 -5.55 28.11 -19.22
C GLY A 10 -4.03 27.98 -19.09
N ASP A 11 -3.45 28.01 -17.89
CA ASP A 11 -2.00 27.85 -17.74
C ASP A 11 -1.56 26.38 -18.00
N PRO A 12 -0.42 26.17 -18.70
CA PRO A 12 0.07 24.84 -19.01
C PRO A 12 0.64 24.13 -17.77
N LEU A 13 0.12 22.94 -17.49
CA LEU A 13 0.67 21.99 -16.55
C LEU A 13 1.82 21.21 -17.22
N ARG A 14 3.04 21.75 -17.14
CA ARG A 14 4.23 21.17 -17.79
C ARG A 14 4.84 20.05 -16.96
N GLU A 15 4.74 18.80 -17.43
CA GLU A 15 5.19 17.60 -16.71
C GLU A 15 6.62 17.72 -16.20
N GLU A 16 7.53 18.17 -17.06
CA GLU A 16 8.94 18.35 -16.75
C GLU A 16 9.19 19.32 -15.59
N SER A 17 8.45 20.44 -15.56
CA SER A 17 8.63 21.46 -14.52
C SER A 17 8.18 20.97 -13.15
N PHE A 18 7.11 20.18 -13.09
CA PHE A 18 6.60 19.63 -11.84
C PHE A 18 7.43 18.41 -11.41
N ALA A 19 7.89 17.60 -12.36
CA ALA A 19 8.78 16.45 -12.11
C ALA A 19 10.09 16.91 -11.46
N LYS A 20 10.71 17.96 -12.00
CA LYS A 20 11.96 18.52 -11.49
C LYS A 20 11.82 19.05 -10.07
N GLU A 21 10.77 19.82 -9.78
CA GLU A 21 10.58 20.44 -8.46
C GLU A 21 10.15 19.42 -7.39
N LEU A 22 9.44 18.35 -7.77
CA LEU A 22 9.07 17.26 -6.85
C LEU A 22 10.15 16.18 -6.72
N GLY A 23 11.23 16.22 -7.50
CA GLY A 23 12.27 15.20 -7.49
C GLY A 23 11.79 13.83 -7.98
N VAL A 24 10.80 13.78 -8.88
CA VAL A 24 10.21 12.53 -9.42
C VAL A 24 10.32 12.46 -10.94
N SER A 25 10.07 11.29 -11.53
CA SER A 25 10.02 11.14 -13.00
C SER A 25 8.76 11.78 -13.60
N ARG A 26 8.73 12.01 -14.93
CA ARG A 26 7.56 12.60 -15.61
C ARG A 26 6.32 11.70 -15.57
N SER A 27 6.49 10.39 -15.44
CA SER A 27 5.40 9.40 -15.42
C SER A 27 4.36 9.60 -14.29
N PRO A 28 4.73 9.74 -13.01
CA PRO A 28 3.78 10.06 -11.93
C PRO A 28 3.14 11.44 -12.10
N ILE A 29 3.86 12.44 -12.62
CA ILE A 29 3.30 13.77 -12.89
C ILE A 29 2.21 13.72 -13.95
N ARG A 30 2.47 13.03 -15.06
CA ARG A 30 1.50 12.82 -16.14
C ARG A 30 0.22 12.14 -15.65
N ARG A 31 0.34 11.17 -14.74
CA ARG A 31 -0.82 10.54 -14.09
C ARG A 31 -1.55 11.49 -13.15
N GLY A 32 -0.82 12.30 -12.38
CA GLY A 32 -1.41 13.34 -11.55
C GLY A 32 -2.20 14.36 -12.38
N PHE A 33 -1.72 14.73 -13.57
CA PHE A 33 -2.45 15.63 -14.47
C PHE A 33 -3.65 14.95 -15.14
N ALA A 34 -3.55 13.65 -15.45
CA ALA A 34 -4.71 12.87 -15.91
C ALA A 34 -5.82 12.87 -14.85
N LEU A 35 -5.48 12.68 -13.57
CA LEU A 35 -6.43 12.74 -12.47
C LEU A 35 -7.03 14.15 -12.31
N LEU A 36 -6.23 15.22 -12.43
CA LEU A 36 -6.77 16.58 -12.45
C LEU A 36 -7.75 16.78 -13.63
N ALA A 37 -7.50 16.15 -14.77
CA ALA A 37 -8.40 16.22 -15.91
C ALA A 37 -9.72 15.47 -15.71
N GLU A 38 -9.66 14.28 -15.09
CA GLU A 38 -10.85 13.53 -14.68
C GLU A 38 -11.71 14.31 -13.67
N LEU A 39 -11.07 15.07 -12.78
CA LEU A 39 -11.74 15.91 -11.79
C LEU A 39 -12.24 17.25 -12.36
N GLY A 40 -12.08 17.48 -13.67
CA GLY A 40 -12.50 18.71 -14.34
C GLY A 40 -11.66 19.94 -13.96
N LEU A 41 -10.51 19.75 -13.30
CA LEU A 41 -9.58 20.81 -12.87
C LEU A 41 -8.46 21.06 -13.89
N ALA A 42 -8.29 20.14 -14.83
CA ALA A 42 -7.44 20.29 -15.99
C ALA A 42 -8.15 19.80 -17.26
N VAL A 43 -7.63 20.19 -18.42
CA VAL A 43 -8.05 19.65 -19.71
C VAL A 43 -6.82 19.14 -20.44
N LYS A 44 -6.94 17.95 -21.01
CA LYS A 44 -5.90 17.38 -21.87
C LYS A 44 -6.16 17.83 -23.30
N GLU A 45 -5.23 18.57 -23.87
CA GLU A 45 -5.27 18.95 -25.28
C GLU A 45 -4.35 18.03 -26.10
N PRO A 46 -4.84 17.49 -27.24
CA PRO A 46 -4.03 16.69 -28.15
C PRO A 46 -2.74 17.43 -28.54
N ASN A 47 -1.60 16.76 -28.41
CA ASN A 47 -0.26 17.27 -28.73
C ASN A 47 0.21 18.54 -27.99
N ARG A 48 -0.59 19.06 -27.03
CA ARG A 48 -0.26 20.28 -26.28
C ARG A 48 -0.11 20.05 -24.77
N GLY A 49 -0.57 18.92 -24.26
CA GLY A 49 -0.40 18.52 -22.85
C GLY A 49 -1.63 18.84 -22.00
N TYR A 50 -1.43 19.20 -20.74
CA TYR A 50 -2.52 19.51 -19.80
C TYR A 50 -2.55 21.00 -19.48
N PHE A 51 -3.75 21.55 -19.31
CA PHE A 51 -3.99 22.96 -18.98
C PHE A 51 -4.98 23.06 -17.83
N LEU A 52 -4.83 24.04 -16.93
CA LEU A 52 -5.80 24.26 -15.86
C LEU A 52 -7.14 24.75 -16.44
N THR A 53 -8.25 24.27 -15.91
CA THR A 53 -9.60 24.74 -16.29
C THR A 53 -10.09 25.90 -15.44
N ALA A 54 -9.48 26.12 -14.28
CA ALA A 54 -9.81 27.18 -13.33
C ALA A 54 -8.55 27.76 -12.68
N ASP A 55 -8.66 28.98 -12.13
CA ASP A 55 -7.59 29.59 -11.36
C ASP A 55 -7.21 28.73 -10.16
N ALA A 56 -5.91 28.41 -10.02
CA ALA A 56 -5.45 27.46 -9.01
C ALA A 56 -5.81 27.90 -7.58
N ARG A 57 -5.87 29.21 -7.33
CA ARG A 57 -6.27 29.80 -6.04
C ARG A 57 -7.75 29.60 -5.72
N GLY A 58 -8.61 29.49 -6.75
CA GLY A 58 -10.06 29.30 -6.62
C GLY A 58 -10.50 27.83 -6.63
N ILE A 59 -9.60 26.88 -6.91
CA ILE A 59 -9.89 25.45 -6.77
C ILE A 59 -10.18 25.17 -5.30
N ASP A 60 -11.34 24.57 -5.00
CA ASP A 60 -11.68 24.14 -3.65
C ASP A 60 -11.00 22.78 -3.34
N SER A 61 -10.05 22.77 -2.40
CA SER A 61 -9.38 21.52 -2.01
C SER A 61 -10.24 20.59 -1.19
N GLY A 62 -11.35 21.06 -0.62
CA GLY A 62 -12.32 20.21 0.08
C GLY A 62 -13.19 19.37 -0.86
N LYS A 63 -13.26 19.74 -2.16
CA LYS A 63 -13.99 18.99 -3.20
C LYS A 63 -13.11 18.05 -4.02
N LEU A 64 -11.79 18.20 -3.90
CA LEU A 64 -10.85 17.19 -4.37
C LEU A 64 -11.06 15.93 -3.50
N PRO A 65 -11.06 14.71 -4.07
CA PRO A 65 -11.15 13.47 -3.30
C PRO A 65 -9.82 13.21 -2.55
N LEU A 66 -9.50 14.12 -1.64
CA LEU A 66 -8.39 14.12 -0.72
C LEU A 66 -8.99 14.44 0.67
N GLU A 67 -10.03 13.71 1.07
CA GLU A 67 -10.31 13.57 2.49
C GLU A 67 -9.17 12.75 3.08
N VAL A 68 -8.09 13.44 3.44
CA VAL A 68 -7.01 12.86 4.19
C VAL A 68 -7.53 12.71 5.62
N ASP A 69 -7.92 11.49 5.99
CA ASP A 69 -8.22 11.16 7.39
C ASP A 69 -7.00 11.59 8.25
N PRO A 70 -7.14 12.58 9.14
CA PRO A 70 -6.03 13.07 9.95
C PRO A 70 -5.40 11.99 10.83
N PHE A 71 -6.17 10.97 11.22
CA PHE A 71 -5.64 9.82 11.94
C PHE A 71 -4.79 8.94 11.03
N GLU A 72 -5.27 8.66 9.82
CA GLU A 72 -4.52 7.86 8.83
C GLU A 72 -3.22 8.56 8.42
N ASP A 73 -3.23 9.89 8.18
CA ASP A 73 -2.01 10.64 7.87
C ASP A 73 -0.98 10.57 9.00
N PHE A 74 -1.44 10.79 10.23
CA PHE A 74 -0.55 10.72 11.39
C PHE A 74 0.00 9.30 11.58
N TYR A 75 -0.84 8.29 11.44
CA TYR A 75 -0.45 6.88 11.49
C TYR A 75 0.62 6.56 10.44
N LEU A 76 0.41 6.95 9.18
CA LEU A 76 1.35 6.69 8.08
C LEU A 76 2.67 7.43 8.26
N ARG A 77 2.65 8.63 8.87
CA ARG A 77 3.86 9.37 9.23
C ARG A 77 4.70 8.66 10.28
N VAL A 78 4.07 8.12 11.33
CA VAL A 78 4.77 7.33 12.35
C VAL A 78 5.34 6.05 11.72
N VAL A 79 4.58 5.37 10.85
CA VAL A 79 5.06 4.20 10.09
C VAL A 79 6.32 4.54 9.28
N ASP A 80 6.32 5.66 8.55
CA ASP A 80 7.47 6.09 7.74
C ASP A 80 8.70 6.38 8.60
N ASP A 81 8.52 7.05 9.74
CA ASP A 81 9.61 7.35 10.67
C ASP A 81 10.19 6.07 11.31
N VAL A 82 9.34 5.08 11.62
CA VAL A 82 9.81 3.74 12.05
C VAL A 82 10.64 3.09 10.94
N LEU A 83 10.15 3.12 9.70
CA LEU A 83 10.80 2.49 8.55
C LEU A 83 12.13 3.15 8.15
N ARG A 84 12.27 4.47 8.37
CA ARG A 84 13.51 5.23 8.15
C ARG A 84 14.53 5.06 9.28
N GLY A 85 14.12 4.51 10.42
CA GLY A 85 14.95 4.45 11.62
C GLY A 85 15.00 5.77 12.41
N ASP A 86 14.07 6.70 12.15
CA ASP A 86 13.95 7.98 12.87
C ASP A 86 13.30 7.81 14.26
N ILE A 87 12.81 6.60 14.56
CA ILE A 87 12.35 6.17 15.89
C ILE A 87 13.30 5.05 16.34
N PRO A 88 13.92 5.16 17.52
CA PRO A 88 14.83 4.13 18.02
C PRO A 88 14.09 2.82 18.28
N THR A 89 14.82 1.70 18.23
CA THR A 89 14.25 0.34 18.44
C THR A 89 13.47 0.23 19.74
N THR A 90 13.86 0.94 20.79
CA THR A 90 13.08 1.11 22.02
C THR A 90 12.84 2.60 22.26
N PHE A 91 11.60 2.98 22.55
CA PHE A 91 11.19 4.37 22.71
C PHE A 91 10.10 4.55 23.77
N PHE A 92 9.91 5.79 24.24
CA PHE A 92 8.87 6.14 25.22
C PHE A 92 7.80 7.08 24.64
N GLU A 93 6.58 6.99 25.16
CA GLU A 93 5.45 7.83 24.71
C GLU A 93 5.79 9.33 24.79
N ALA A 94 6.45 9.77 25.86
CA ALA A 94 6.80 11.17 26.07
C ALA A 94 7.72 11.74 24.97
N GLU A 95 8.60 10.91 24.40
CA GLU A 95 9.50 11.32 23.33
C GLU A 95 8.72 11.55 22.03
N LEU A 96 7.84 10.62 21.67
CA LEU A 96 7.01 10.76 20.47
C LEU A 96 5.96 11.86 20.60
N MET A 97 5.37 12.05 21.79
CA MET A 97 4.46 13.18 22.06
C MET A 97 5.15 14.52 21.78
N ARG A 98 6.41 14.69 22.23
CA ARG A 98 7.20 15.89 21.95
C ARG A 98 7.57 15.99 20.47
N LYS A 99 8.04 14.90 19.86
CA LYS A 99 8.46 14.86 18.44
C LYS A 99 7.32 15.27 17.50
N TYR A 100 6.12 14.76 17.73
CA TYR A 100 4.98 14.99 16.84
C TYR A 100 4.04 16.12 17.31
N ALA A 101 4.26 16.68 18.50
CA ALA A 101 3.39 17.67 19.11
C ALA A 101 1.91 17.24 19.15
N VAL A 102 1.65 15.99 19.55
CA VAL A 102 0.30 15.40 19.62
C VAL A 102 -0.15 15.10 21.05
N PRO A 103 -1.45 15.15 21.35
CA PRO A 103 -1.99 14.68 22.62
C PRO A 103 -1.74 13.18 22.83
N ARG A 104 -1.57 12.77 24.09
CA ARG A 104 -1.32 11.36 24.47
C ARG A 104 -2.35 10.39 23.88
N GLY A 105 -3.64 10.74 23.92
CA GLY A 105 -4.70 9.89 23.39
C GLY A 105 -4.59 9.62 21.88
N GLN A 106 -4.12 10.59 21.10
CA GLN A 106 -3.90 10.42 19.67
C GLN A 106 -2.71 9.51 19.40
N LEU A 107 -1.60 9.69 20.14
CA LEU A 107 -0.44 8.81 20.05
C LEU A 107 -0.79 7.37 20.45
N LEU A 108 -1.52 7.18 21.56
CA LEU A 108 -1.91 5.84 22.02
C LEU A 108 -2.78 5.12 20.99
N LYS A 109 -3.71 5.81 20.31
CA LYS A 109 -4.47 5.20 19.21
C LYS A 109 -3.57 4.68 18.09
N VAL A 110 -2.55 5.44 17.71
CA VAL A 110 -1.57 5.01 16.70
C VAL A 110 -0.74 3.84 17.20
N LEU A 111 -0.17 3.92 18.42
CA LEU A 111 0.65 2.84 19.00
C LEU A 111 -0.16 1.55 19.18
N SER A 112 -1.43 1.64 19.60
CA SER A 112 -2.33 0.49 19.66
C SER A 112 -2.56 -0.15 18.30
N ARG A 113 -2.73 0.65 17.23
CA ARG A 113 -2.85 0.12 15.88
C ARG A 113 -1.55 -0.55 15.41
N LEU A 114 -0.42 0.11 15.62
CA LEU A 114 0.90 -0.45 15.32
C LEU A 114 1.14 -1.78 16.05
N ALA A 115 0.68 -1.91 17.30
CA ALA A 115 0.81 -3.13 18.07
C ALA A 115 -0.12 -4.25 17.60
N ASN A 116 -1.35 -3.93 17.24
CA ASN A 116 -2.28 -4.89 16.62
C ASN A 116 -1.76 -5.41 15.28
N GLU A 117 -0.94 -4.61 14.60
CA GLU A 117 -0.26 -4.97 13.35
C GLU A 117 1.14 -5.56 13.57
N ALA A 118 1.50 -5.83 14.84
CA ALA A 118 2.77 -6.40 15.28
C ALA A 118 4.02 -5.60 14.83
N MET A 119 3.86 -4.31 14.55
CA MET A 119 4.98 -3.41 14.22
C MET A 119 5.75 -3.00 15.48
N VAL A 120 5.02 -2.79 16.57
CA VAL A 120 5.58 -2.43 17.87
C VAL A 120 4.97 -3.30 18.95
N GLU A 121 5.70 -3.49 20.04
CA GLU A 121 5.23 -4.24 21.20
C GLU A 121 5.43 -3.40 22.45
N ARG A 122 4.53 -3.57 23.41
CA ARG A 122 4.62 -2.86 24.69
C ARG A 122 5.55 -3.62 25.62
N LYS A 123 6.61 -2.96 26.10
CA LYS A 123 7.53 -3.54 27.08
C LYS A 123 6.92 -3.49 28.49
N PRO A 124 7.37 -4.37 29.42
CA PRO A 124 7.09 -4.21 30.85
C PRO A 124 7.52 -2.80 31.32
N GLY A 125 6.54 -1.93 31.61
CA GLY A 125 6.74 -0.51 31.91
C GLY A 125 5.96 0.45 31.00
N GLN A 126 6.46 1.69 30.83
CA GLN A 126 5.90 2.71 29.93
C GLN A 126 6.60 2.80 28.56
N GLY A 127 7.41 1.79 28.21
CA GLY A 127 8.20 1.75 26.98
C GLY A 127 7.58 0.88 25.87
N TRP A 128 7.97 1.17 24.64
CA TRP A 128 7.58 0.45 23.43
C TRP A 128 8.84 -0.03 22.69
N GLU A 129 8.73 -1.11 21.93
CA GLU A 129 9.81 -1.67 21.12
C GLU A 129 9.33 -1.98 19.70
N ILE A 130 10.18 -1.73 18.71
CA ILE A 130 9.93 -2.07 17.29
C ILE A 130 10.25 -3.56 17.08
N ASN A 131 9.36 -4.28 16.40
CA ASN A 131 9.56 -5.71 16.11
C ASN A 131 10.51 -5.93 14.94
N SER A 132 11.82 -5.96 15.23
CA SER A 132 12.90 -6.03 14.24
C SER A 132 12.91 -7.26 13.31
N PHE A 133 12.15 -8.33 13.61
CA PHE A 133 12.15 -9.55 12.80
C PHE A 133 11.37 -9.40 11.46
N LEU A 134 10.55 -8.35 11.31
CA LEU A 134 9.59 -8.24 10.21
C LEU A 134 10.01 -7.28 9.08
N HIS A 135 11.29 -6.93 8.98
CA HIS A 135 11.67 -5.66 8.35
C HIS A 135 12.68 -5.77 7.21
N ASP A 136 13.25 -6.95 6.97
CA ASP A 136 14.21 -7.18 5.90
C ASP A 136 13.60 -7.93 4.71
N SER A 137 14.29 -7.81 3.58
CA SER A 137 13.94 -8.53 2.35
C SER A 137 13.82 -10.05 2.56
N LYS A 138 14.59 -10.64 3.48
CA LYS A 138 14.55 -12.07 3.80
C LYS A 138 13.24 -12.49 4.46
N ALA A 139 12.75 -11.75 5.45
CA ALA A 139 11.46 -11.97 6.09
C ALA A 139 10.31 -11.85 5.08
N HIS A 140 10.42 -10.92 4.12
CA HIS A 140 9.43 -10.78 3.06
C HIS A 140 9.44 -11.96 2.08
N ILE A 141 10.61 -12.49 1.71
CA ILE A 141 10.73 -13.73 0.92
C ILE A 141 10.04 -14.88 1.66
N GLN A 142 10.35 -15.06 2.94
CA GLN A 142 9.74 -16.10 3.78
C GLN A 142 8.21 -15.93 3.87
N SER A 143 7.73 -14.70 3.95
CA SER A 143 6.31 -14.38 3.93
C SER A 143 5.62 -14.86 2.65
N TYR A 144 6.19 -14.63 1.46
CA TYR A 144 5.62 -15.18 0.23
C TYR A 144 5.71 -16.71 0.16
N ARG A 145 6.82 -17.31 0.61
CA ARG A 145 6.98 -18.77 0.65
C ARG A 145 5.88 -19.42 1.50
N PHE A 146 5.60 -18.83 2.67
CA PHE A 146 4.48 -19.24 3.52
C PHE A 146 3.14 -19.16 2.78
N ARG A 147 2.85 -18.02 2.13
CA ARG A 147 1.59 -17.83 1.38
C ARG A 147 1.43 -18.85 0.24
N MET A 148 2.51 -19.16 -0.49
CA MET A 148 2.49 -20.18 -1.54
C MET A 148 2.29 -21.60 -1.03
N ALA A 149 2.61 -21.88 0.24
CA ALA A 149 2.33 -23.17 0.85
C ALA A 149 0.86 -23.29 1.30
N ILE A 150 0.25 -22.19 1.75
CA ILE A 150 -1.09 -22.19 2.36
C ILE A 150 -2.19 -21.86 1.36
N GLU A 151 -2.10 -20.76 0.63
CA GLU A 151 -3.25 -20.26 -0.14
C GLU A 151 -3.62 -21.17 -1.33
N PRO A 152 -2.68 -21.70 -2.13
CA PRO A 152 -3.00 -22.70 -3.15
C PRO A 152 -3.52 -24.01 -2.56
N ALA A 153 -3.00 -24.45 -1.41
CA ALA A 153 -3.47 -25.66 -0.75
C ALA A 153 -4.92 -25.49 -0.26
N ALA A 154 -5.28 -24.31 0.24
CA ALA A 154 -6.65 -24.00 0.64
C ALA A 154 -7.65 -24.20 -0.49
N LEU A 155 -7.32 -23.84 -1.74
CA LEU A 155 -8.16 -24.07 -2.92
C LEU A 155 -8.43 -25.55 -3.21
N LEU A 156 -7.49 -26.42 -2.84
CA LEU A 156 -7.54 -27.85 -3.11
C LEU A 156 -8.19 -28.67 -1.99
N GLU A 157 -8.56 -28.03 -0.86
CA GLU A 157 -9.25 -28.72 0.23
C GLU A 157 -10.53 -29.41 -0.30
N PRO A 158 -10.82 -30.67 0.09
CA PRO A 158 -11.97 -31.42 -0.43
C PRO A 158 -13.32 -30.73 -0.21
N GLY A 159 -13.43 -29.96 0.88
CA GLY A 159 -14.64 -29.25 1.29
C GLY A 159 -14.73 -27.79 0.81
N TYR A 160 -13.96 -27.38 -0.21
CA TYR A 160 -13.94 -26.00 -0.67
C TYR A 160 -15.31 -25.56 -1.21
N VAL A 161 -15.90 -24.50 -0.61
CA VAL A 161 -17.19 -23.95 -1.02
C VAL A 161 -17.06 -22.46 -1.34
N VAL A 162 -17.41 -22.11 -2.58
CA VAL A 162 -17.38 -20.73 -3.06
C VAL A 162 -18.51 -19.91 -2.42
N ASP A 163 -18.14 -18.79 -1.80
CA ASP A 163 -19.09 -17.77 -1.34
C ASP A 163 -19.35 -16.77 -2.47
N LYS A 164 -20.32 -17.09 -3.34
CA LYS A 164 -20.64 -16.31 -4.55
C LYS A 164 -20.93 -14.82 -4.25
N VAL A 165 -21.58 -14.54 -3.13
CA VAL A 165 -21.92 -13.16 -2.75
C VAL A 165 -20.65 -12.40 -2.35
N ALA A 166 -19.78 -13.01 -1.56
CA ALA A 166 -18.51 -12.39 -1.19
C ALA A 166 -17.57 -12.25 -2.41
N PHE A 167 -17.57 -13.22 -3.33
CA PHE A 167 -16.79 -13.16 -4.56
C PHE A 167 -17.24 -12.02 -5.48
N ALA A 168 -18.55 -11.83 -5.67
CA ALA A 168 -19.08 -10.70 -6.42
C ALA A 168 -18.68 -9.34 -5.82
N LYS A 169 -18.70 -9.22 -4.47
CA LYS A 169 -18.21 -8.02 -3.77
C LYS A 169 -16.71 -7.81 -3.98
N ALA A 170 -15.91 -8.86 -3.85
CA ALA A 170 -14.47 -8.79 -4.07
C ALA A 170 -14.13 -8.39 -5.51
N ARG A 171 -14.84 -8.96 -6.50
CA ARG A 171 -14.73 -8.60 -7.92
C ARG A 171 -15.06 -7.13 -8.15
N THR A 172 -16.16 -6.65 -7.56
CA THR A 172 -16.55 -5.24 -7.63
C THR A 172 -15.46 -4.33 -7.06
N ALA A 173 -14.89 -4.68 -5.91
CA ALA A 173 -13.79 -3.92 -5.30
C ALA A 173 -12.55 -3.87 -6.21
N GLN A 174 -12.15 -5.00 -6.83
CA GLN A 174 -11.04 -5.03 -7.79
C GLN A 174 -11.34 -4.20 -9.04
N GLN A 175 -12.57 -4.22 -9.54
CA GLN A 175 -12.98 -3.42 -10.69
C GLN A 175 -12.96 -1.92 -10.36
N GLN A 176 -13.47 -1.51 -9.19
CA GLN A 176 -13.41 -0.12 -8.73
C GLN A 176 -11.97 0.41 -8.64
N LEU A 177 -11.01 -0.44 -8.21
CA LEU A 177 -9.59 -0.09 -8.27
C LEU A 177 -9.16 0.20 -9.71
N LEU A 178 -9.50 -0.67 -10.66
CA LEU A 178 -9.19 -0.50 -12.08
C LEU A 178 -9.86 0.76 -12.68
N ASP A 179 -11.05 1.11 -12.21
CA ASP A 179 -11.83 2.27 -12.66
C ASP A 179 -11.33 3.60 -12.07
N GLY A 180 -10.24 3.58 -11.30
CA GLY A 180 -9.50 4.78 -10.88
C GLY A 180 -9.34 4.93 -9.38
N ASP A 181 -10.04 4.15 -8.55
CA ASP A 181 -9.86 4.21 -7.09
C ASP A 181 -8.45 3.79 -6.68
N ILE A 182 -7.76 3.01 -7.52
CA ILE A 182 -6.35 2.72 -7.35
C ILE A 182 -5.48 3.96 -7.28
N PHE A 183 -5.91 5.13 -7.74
CA PHE A 183 -5.14 6.39 -7.61
C PHE A 183 -5.59 7.26 -6.44
N LYS A 184 -6.77 7.01 -5.88
CA LYS A 184 -7.36 7.78 -4.79
C LYS A 184 -7.04 7.18 -3.43
N LEU A 185 -7.03 5.85 -3.34
CA LEU A 185 -6.92 5.14 -2.06
C LEU A 185 -5.50 5.18 -1.49
N SER A 186 -5.43 5.21 -0.15
CA SER A 186 -4.19 5.14 0.61
C SER A 186 -3.50 3.78 0.43
N ARG A 187 -2.18 3.72 0.69
CA ARG A 187 -1.44 2.45 0.64
C ARG A 187 -2.01 1.40 1.61
N SER A 188 -2.59 1.84 2.73
CA SER A 188 -3.29 0.99 3.70
C SER A 188 -4.57 0.40 3.15
N GLN A 189 -5.41 1.22 2.53
CA GLN A 189 -6.66 0.77 1.92
C GLN A 189 -6.40 -0.21 0.77
N LEU A 190 -5.42 0.07 -0.09
CA LEU A 190 -5.02 -0.84 -1.16
C LEU A 190 -4.55 -2.20 -0.63
N PHE A 191 -3.68 -2.18 0.40
CA PHE A 191 -3.23 -3.41 1.03
C PHE A 191 -4.40 -4.21 1.62
N GLN A 192 -5.33 -3.51 2.28
CA GLN A 192 -6.50 -4.12 2.91
C GLN A 192 -7.36 -4.86 1.88
N ILE A 193 -7.65 -4.25 0.72
CA ILE A 193 -8.47 -4.85 -0.32
C ILE A 193 -7.82 -6.14 -0.85
N GLY A 194 -6.52 -6.10 -1.16
CA GLY A 194 -5.80 -7.29 -1.60
C GLY A 194 -5.74 -8.37 -0.51
N ALA A 195 -5.46 -8.01 0.74
CA ALA A 195 -5.41 -8.96 1.84
C ALA A 195 -6.75 -9.64 2.11
N GLN A 196 -7.86 -8.90 2.02
CA GLN A 196 -9.21 -9.43 2.19
C GLN A 196 -9.60 -10.40 1.08
N LEU A 197 -9.16 -10.17 -0.16
CA LEU A 197 -9.38 -11.12 -1.25
C LEU A 197 -8.69 -12.46 -0.94
N HIS A 198 -7.41 -12.45 -0.58
CA HIS A 198 -6.68 -13.68 -0.26
C HIS A 198 -7.26 -14.39 0.97
N GLU A 199 -7.66 -13.64 2.01
CA GLU A 199 -8.35 -14.20 3.17
C GLU A 199 -9.70 -14.83 2.78
N LEU A 200 -10.48 -14.18 1.91
CA LEU A 200 -11.73 -14.71 1.37
C LEU A 200 -11.50 -16.05 0.66
N ILE A 201 -10.50 -16.13 -0.22
CA ILE A 201 -10.16 -17.35 -0.95
C ILE A 201 -9.81 -18.46 0.02
N VAL A 202 -9.00 -18.19 1.05
CA VAL A 202 -8.62 -19.19 2.06
C VAL A 202 -9.81 -19.60 2.93
N ARG A 203 -10.66 -18.66 3.35
CA ARG A 203 -11.86 -18.93 4.18
C ARG A 203 -12.79 -19.96 3.54
N CYS A 204 -12.94 -19.90 2.21
CA CYS A 204 -13.78 -20.83 1.46
C CYS A 204 -13.31 -22.30 1.54
N SER A 205 -12.09 -22.58 2.01
CA SER A 205 -11.64 -23.94 2.29
C SER A 205 -12.34 -24.63 3.46
N GLY A 206 -12.97 -23.86 4.35
CA GLY A 206 -13.51 -24.37 5.63
C GLY A 206 -12.43 -24.76 6.64
N ASN A 207 -11.14 -24.64 6.30
CA ASN A 207 -10.03 -25.01 7.18
C ASN A 207 -9.69 -23.83 8.12
N ALA A 208 -10.11 -23.95 9.38
CA ALA A 208 -9.89 -22.90 10.39
C ALA A 208 -8.41 -22.61 10.64
N PHE A 209 -7.53 -23.61 10.52
CA PHE A 209 -6.09 -23.41 10.71
C PHE A 209 -5.49 -22.59 9.58
N PHE A 210 -5.87 -22.84 8.32
CA PHE A 210 -5.43 -22.00 7.20
C PHE A 210 -5.94 -20.56 7.34
N LEU A 211 -7.19 -20.38 7.76
CA LEU A 211 -7.76 -19.05 7.96
C LEU A 211 -7.05 -18.26 9.06
N GLU A 212 -6.81 -18.86 10.22
CA GLU A 212 -6.10 -18.19 11.31
C GLU A 212 -4.64 -17.91 10.95
N ALA A 213 -3.98 -18.84 10.26
CA ALA A 213 -2.60 -18.66 9.83
C ALA A 213 -2.47 -17.54 8.78
N ILE A 214 -3.39 -17.42 7.82
CA ILE A 214 -3.34 -16.32 6.85
C ILE A 214 -3.69 -14.98 7.49
N ARG A 215 -4.60 -14.92 8.47
CA ARG A 215 -4.90 -13.70 9.23
C ARG A 215 -3.69 -13.20 10.01
N ARG A 216 -2.99 -14.11 10.69
CA ARG A 216 -1.73 -13.79 11.37
C ARG A 216 -0.69 -13.28 10.36
N GLN A 217 -0.58 -13.93 9.21
CA GLN A 217 0.32 -13.49 8.16
C GLN A 217 -0.05 -12.12 7.57
N ASN A 218 -1.34 -11.82 7.43
CA ASN A 218 -1.86 -10.53 6.98
C ASN A 218 -1.45 -9.40 7.94
N GLN A 219 -1.49 -9.65 9.25
CA GLN A 219 -1.02 -8.70 10.27
C GLN A 219 0.48 -8.43 10.12
N LEU A 220 1.30 -9.48 10.11
CA LEU A 220 2.77 -9.37 10.07
C LEU A 220 3.28 -8.67 8.81
N ARG A 221 2.68 -8.96 7.64
CA ARG A 221 3.16 -8.39 6.37
C ARG A 221 2.69 -6.95 6.11
N ARG A 222 1.76 -6.44 6.92
CA ARG A 222 1.20 -5.08 6.72
C ARG A 222 2.30 -4.03 6.78
N PHE A 223 3.24 -4.21 7.72
CA PHE A 223 4.42 -3.37 7.84
C PHE A 223 5.24 -3.28 6.54
N MET A 224 5.58 -4.44 5.96
CA MET A 224 6.35 -4.54 4.72
C MET A 224 5.62 -3.87 3.54
N ALA A 225 4.29 -4.00 3.51
CA ALA A 225 3.48 -3.37 2.47
C ALA A 225 3.53 -1.83 2.51
N TYR A 226 3.93 -1.22 3.63
CA TYR A 226 4.09 0.23 3.76
C TYR A 226 5.46 0.75 3.37
N LYS A 227 6.52 -0.08 3.46
CA LYS A 227 7.89 0.24 3.03
C LYS A 227 7.99 0.46 1.52
N ALA A 228 7.21 -0.29 0.74
CA ALA A 228 7.23 -0.18 -0.70
C ALA A 228 6.44 1.06 -1.18
N ASN A 229 7.14 2.03 -1.79
CA ASN A 229 6.49 3.02 -2.66
C ASN A 229 5.53 2.31 -3.62
N VAL A 230 4.24 2.65 -3.54
CA VAL A 230 3.17 1.92 -4.24
C VAL A 230 3.36 2.04 -5.75
N ASP A 231 3.78 0.94 -6.36
CA ASP A 231 3.85 0.82 -7.82
C ASP A 231 2.44 0.59 -8.37
N ARG A 232 1.70 1.69 -8.56
CA ARG A 232 0.30 1.68 -9.01
C ARG A 232 0.11 0.91 -10.33
N PRO A 233 0.96 1.06 -11.37
CA PRO A 233 0.91 0.21 -12.56
C PRO A 233 0.98 -1.30 -12.26
N ARG A 234 1.84 -1.72 -11.33
CA ARG A 234 1.93 -3.12 -10.92
C ARG A 234 0.65 -3.59 -10.22
N LEU A 235 0.06 -2.75 -9.37
CA LEU A 235 -1.21 -3.07 -8.73
C LEU A 235 -2.36 -3.22 -9.73
N ILE A 236 -2.38 -2.46 -10.83
CA ILE A 236 -3.36 -2.64 -11.90
C ILE A 236 -3.30 -4.05 -12.48
N ASN A 237 -2.09 -4.57 -12.74
CA ASN A 237 -1.93 -5.95 -13.22
C ASN A 237 -2.39 -6.97 -12.18
N GLN A 238 -2.06 -6.75 -10.90
CA GLN A 238 -2.53 -7.62 -9.81
C GLN A 238 -4.07 -7.64 -9.70
N CYS A 239 -4.74 -6.50 -9.86
CA CYS A 239 -6.20 -6.44 -9.84
C CYS A 239 -6.82 -7.26 -10.98
N LYS A 240 -6.23 -7.22 -12.19
CA LYS A 240 -6.66 -8.05 -13.33
C LYS A 240 -6.45 -9.54 -13.06
N GLU A 241 -5.29 -9.90 -12.52
CA GLU A 241 -4.98 -11.28 -12.13
C GLU A 241 -5.94 -11.77 -11.03
N HIS A 242 -6.31 -10.91 -10.08
CA HIS A 242 -7.29 -11.21 -9.04
C HIS A 242 -8.69 -11.48 -9.60
N ILE A 243 -9.14 -10.69 -10.57
CA ILE A 243 -10.42 -10.92 -11.27
C ILE A 243 -10.40 -12.26 -12.02
N GLN A 244 -9.31 -12.57 -12.72
CA GLN A 244 -9.12 -13.85 -13.41
C GLN A 244 -9.09 -15.04 -12.43
N LEU A 245 -8.43 -14.90 -11.29
CA LEU A 245 -8.42 -15.93 -10.25
C LEU A 245 -9.83 -16.21 -9.73
N LEU A 246 -10.63 -15.17 -9.49
CA LEU A 246 -12.04 -15.33 -9.11
C LEU A 246 -12.82 -16.10 -10.18
N ASP A 247 -12.59 -15.83 -11.48
CA ASP A 247 -13.25 -16.57 -12.58
C ASP A 247 -12.88 -18.06 -12.61
N LEU A 248 -11.60 -18.39 -12.39
CA LEU A 248 -11.13 -19.78 -12.32
C LEU A 248 -11.80 -20.53 -11.17
N ILE A 249 -11.90 -19.89 -10.00
CA ILE A 249 -12.54 -20.49 -8.82
C ILE A 249 -14.04 -20.68 -9.03
N GLU A 250 -14.75 -19.67 -9.55
CA GLU A 250 -16.21 -19.73 -9.76
C GLU A 250 -16.60 -20.74 -10.84
N SER A 251 -15.73 -20.99 -11.82
CA SER A 251 -15.90 -22.02 -12.86
C SER A 251 -15.54 -23.44 -12.39
N GLY A 252 -15.11 -23.61 -11.14
CA GLY A 252 -14.77 -24.92 -10.57
C GLY A 252 -13.38 -25.44 -10.97
N GLN A 253 -12.56 -24.65 -11.66
CA GLN A 253 -11.21 -25.03 -12.09
C GLN A 253 -10.18 -24.83 -10.95
N ARG A 254 -10.36 -25.56 -9.84
CA ARG A 254 -9.62 -25.33 -8.59
C ARG A 254 -8.11 -25.60 -8.72
N GLU A 255 -7.73 -26.63 -9.47
CA GLU A 255 -6.34 -26.96 -9.74
C GLU A 255 -5.65 -25.84 -10.54
N ALA A 256 -6.29 -25.38 -11.61
CA ALA A 256 -5.79 -24.25 -12.40
C ALA A 256 -5.73 -22.95 -11.57
N ALA A 257 -6.72 -22.70 -10.71
CA ALA A 257 -6.72 -21.57 -9.78
C ALA A 257 -5.55 -21.65 -8.79
N ALA A 258 -5.25 -22.83 -8.25
CA ALA A 258 -4.14 -23.04 -7.33
C ALA A 258 -2.78 -22.79 -7.99
N ASP A 259 -2.58 -23.29 -9.20
CA ASP A 259 -1.36 -23.05 -9.98
C ASP A 259 -1.20 -21.57 -10.36
N PHE A 260 -2.30 -20.94 -10.80
CA PHE A 260 -2.34 -19.52 -11.10
C PHE A 260 -1.97 -18.68 -9.87
N LEU A 261 -2.58 -18.96 -8.72
CA LEU A 261 -2.32 -18.24 -7.47
C LEU A 261 -0.87 -18.43 -7.00
N ARG A 262 -0.32 -19.64 -7.11
CA ARG A 262 1.09 -19.90 -6.79
C ARG A 262 2.02 -19.04 -7.64
N ASN A 263 1.80 -18.99 -8.96
CA ASN A 263 2.60 -18.18 -9.86
C ASN A 263 2.45 -16.67 -9.59
N HIS A 264 1.23 -16.20 -9.36
CA HIS A 264 0.95 -14.82 -8.95
C HIS A 264 1.76 -14.43 -7.71
N LEU A 265 1.74 -15.27 -6.67
CA LEU A 265 2.48 -15.02 -5.43
C LEU A 265 4.01 -15.04 -5.65
N ASP A 266 4.53 -15.93 -6.50
CA ASP A 266 5.96 -15.98 -6.82
C ASP A 266 6.42 -14.71 -7.55
N VAL A 267 5.68 -14.30 -8.59
CA VAL A 267 5.99 -13.10 -9.39
C VAL A 267 5.92 -11.84 -8.53
N VAL A 268 4.81 -11.67 -7.79
CA VAL A 268 4.65 -10.51 -6.90
C VAL A 268 5.71 -10.51 -5.80
N GLY A 269 6.05 -11.68 -5.27
CA GLY A 269 7.11 -11.86 -4.28
C GLY A 269 8.46 -11.37 -4.79
N ARG A 270 8.96 -11.94 -5.90
CA ARG A 270 10.25 -11.56 -6.50
C ARG A 270 10.33 -10.07 -6.80
N GLN A 271 9.29 -9.52 -7.43
CA GLN A 271 9.27 -8.11 -7.79
C GLN A 271 9.30 -7.16 -6.58
N LYS A 272 8.78 -7.56 -5.42
CA LYS A 272 8.83 -6.74 -4.19
C LYS A 272 10.18 -6.91 -3.49
N THR A 273 10.64 -8.14 -3.32
CA THR A 273 11.86 -8.44 -2.58
C THR A 273 13.11 -7.94 -3.30
N GLU A 274 13.14 -7.98 -4.63
CA GLU A 274 14.25 -7.41 -5.42
C GLU A 274 14.34 -5.89 -5.27
N LYS A 275 13.21 -5.20 -5.17
CA LYS A 275 13.18 -3.75 -4.96
C LYS A 275 13.69 -3.41 -3.57
N GLU A 276 13.16 -4.09 -2.54
CA GLU A 276 13.57 -3.87 -1.16
C GLU A 276 15.04 -4.18 -0.92
N ALA A 277 15.57 -5.25 -1.50
CA ALA A 277 16.99 -5.57 -1.40
C ALA A 277 17.88 -4.47 -2.03
N ARG A 278 17.44 -3.85 -3.13
CA ARG A 278 18.15 -2.71 -3.73
C ARG A 278 18.10 -1.48 -2.82
N ASP A 279 16.91 -1.15 -2.30
CA ASP A 279 16.71 -0.01 -1.40
C ASP A 279 17.53 -0.17 -0.11
N GLU A 280 17.60 -1.39 0.45
CA GLU A 280 18.42 -1.74 1.62
C GLU A 280 19.92 -1.56 1.35
N LEU A 281 20.41 -2.02 0.19
CA LEU A 281 21.81 -1.85 -0.21
C LEU A 281 22.20 -0.39 -0.44
N GLU A 282 21.31 0.41 -1.05
CA GLU A 282 21.53 1.84 -1.25
C GLU A 282 21.59 2.59 0.08
N HIS A 283 20.71 2.26 1.02
CA HIS A 283 20.71 2.85 2.35
C HIS A 283 21.99 2.53 3.13
N GLN A 284 22.43 1.27 3.13
CA GLN A 284 23.68 0.85 3.77
C GLN A 284 24.88 1.63 3.21
N ARG A 285 24.98 1.77 1.88
CA ARG A 285 26.04 2.56 1.23
C ARG A 285 26.02 4.03 1.64
N SER A 286 24.83 4.63 1.78
CA SER A 286 24.71 6.03 2.19
C SER A 286 25.16 6.26 3.64
N LEU A 287 24.90 5.31 4.53
CA LEU A 287 25.36 5.35 5.91
C LEU A 287 26.89 5.21 5.99
N GLU A 288 27.47 4.30 5.22
CA GLU A 288 28.92 4.11 5.15
C GLU A 288 29.66 5.36 4.63
N VAL A 289 29.10 6.06 3.65
CA VAL A 289 29.67 7.30 3.12
C VAL A 289 29.57 8.44 4.14
N SER A 290 28.48 8.51 4.91
CA SER A 290 28.28 9.54 5.95
C SER A 290 29.17 9.30 7.17
N ALA A 291 29.44 8.06 7.52
CA ALA A 291 30.33 7.69 8.63
C ALA A 291 31.84 7.91 8.33
N ARG A 292 32.20 8.13 7.06
CA ARG A 292 33.57 8.41 6.61
C ARG A 292 33.89 9.91 6.46
N ARG A 293 32.92 10.80 6.70
CA ARG A 293 33.07 12.25 6.70
C ARG A 293 33.08 12.80 8.12
#